data_AF-N6YAI4-F1
#
_entry.id   AF-N6YAI4-F1
#
_cell.length_a   1.000
_cell.length_b   1.000
_cell.length_c   1.000
_cell.angle_alpha   90.00
_cell.angle_beta   90.00
_cell.angle_gamma   90.00
#
_symmetry.space_group_name_H-M   'P 1'
#
loop_
_entity.id
_entity.type
_entity.pdbx_description
1 polymer ?
#
loop_
_entity_poly.entity_id
_entity_poly.type
_entity_poly.pdbx_seq_one_letter_code
_entity_poly.pdbx_strand_id
1 'polypeptide(L)'
;MIPQSFVQELLSRVDIVDVIERYVPLKKSGANYFACCPFHGEKSASFSVSPSKQFYHCFGCGVHGSALGFLMEYSGLGFVEAVKELAAQVGLQVPDDGRNASPQDDSSERLYEAMGLAARFYREQLKPARRAIDYLKRRGLSGEVAARFGLGYAPDEWQALQKVFPDYQAKTLADAGLVIDNDQGRRYDRFRDRIIFPIHDRRGRIIAFGGRILDKGEPKYLNSPETPLFEKGRELYGLYLAQKPIRDEGFVVVVEGYMDVVALAQYGIANAVATLGTATTPQHVHTLLRQTDRVVFCFDGDAAGRRAAWRALENALESLRDDATLAFLFLPTEHDPDSFVRAEGADAFRKAATAATPLARFLIEELRSRHDMDAAEGRAAFVHEAMPFVNRISAPLLRLQVIKSVAEASGLTQAEVEHALGLPAPARRDRPPRRPEPQASPPFDDTPHPAFAGKRRREGTFRPRPAGRRKPPSTAGTLLRLVLQHPTWAARMPVDLIPSDSPEGLALIAIIDLLSLGEPIPAGGLGALIERFRDTPHGETMSRVAAELVDAEFDEAVVEILFEDSLRKLHADSLANEIANLLQQDREHGLDAAGRHRLGELLLEKRELSNASKVSDL
;
A
#
# COMPACT_ATOMS: atom_id res chain seq x y z
N MET A 1 -23.10 8.54 9.47
CA MET A 1 -22.06 8.08 10.38
C MET A 1 -22.55 6.75 10.91
N ILE A 2 -22.07 5.65 10.32
CA ILE A 2 -22.54 4.32 10.67
C ILE A 2 -22.28 4.10 12.18
N PRO A 3 -23.30 3.75 12.99
CA PRO A 3 -23.13 3.56 14.42
C PRO A 3 -22.12 2.45 14.72
N GLN A 4 -21.24 2.68 15.70
CA GLN A 4 -20.25 1.67 16.12
C GLN A 4 -20.93 0.38 16.63
N SER A 5 -22.12 0.50 17.23
CA SER A 5 -22.97 -0.63 17.61
C SER A 5 -23.41 -1.48 16.42
N PHE A 6 -23.74 -0.87 15.27
CA PHE A 6 -24.07 -1.62 14.06
C PHE A 6 -22.84 -2.32 13.47
N VAL A 7 -21.66 -1.70 13.55
CA VAL A 7 -20.41 -2.35 13.09
C VAL A 7 -20.10 -3.58 13.95
N GLN A 8 -20.37 -3.53 15.25
CA GLN A 8 -20.27 -4.68 16.15
C GLN A 8 -21.33 -5.76 15.85
N GLU A 9 -22.58 -5.38 15.64
CA GLU A 9 -23.66 -6.31 15.23
C GLU A 9 -23.36 -6.97 13.88
N LEU A 10 -22.79 -6.23 12.94
CA LEU A 10 -22.40 -6.76 11.65
C LEU A 10 -21.27 -7.79 11.79
N LEU A 11 -20.22 -7.44 12.52
CA LEU A 11 -19.09 -8.34 12.77
C LEU A 11 -19.46 -9.58 13.60
N SER A 12 -20.55 -9.57 14.36
CA SER A 12 -21.04 -10.75 15.08
C SER A 12 -21.93 -11.68 14.25
N ARG A 13 -22.40 -11.25 13.06
CA ARG A 13 -23.17 -12.08 12.12
C ARG A 13 -22.35 -12.60 10.94
N VAL A 14 -21.20 -12.00 10.66
CA VAL A 14 -20.26 -12.38 9.60
C VAL A 14 -19.33 -13.46 10.13
N ASP A 15 -19.14 -14.56 9.39
CA ASP A 15 -17.99 -15.44 9.59
C ASP A 15 -16.81 -14.94 8.75
N ILE A 16 -15.70 -14.65 9.40
CA ILE A 16 -14.45 -14.25 8.79
C ILE A 16 -13.88 -15.31 7.84
N VAL A 17 -14.15 -16.59 8.08
CA VAL A 17 -13.74 -17.69 7.18
C VAL A 17 -14.43 -17.51 5.83
N ASP A 18 -15.76 -17.39 5.81
CA ASP A 18 -16.58 -17.19 4.61
C ASP A 18 -16.23 -15.91 3.83
N VAL A 19 -15.74 -14.88 4.54
CA VAL A 19 -15.27 -13.63 3.90
C VAL A 19 -13.93 -13.84 3.22
N ILE A 20 -12.95 -14.44 3.91
CA ILE A 20 -11.59 -14.59 3.41
C ILE A 20 -11.49 -15.67 2.33
N GLU A 21 -12.22 -16.79 2.48
CA GLU A 21 -12.15 -17.94 1.58
C GLU A 21 -12.58 -17.62 0.14
N ARG A 22 -13.39 -16.58 -0.05
CA ARG A 22 -13.75 -16.01 -1.37
C ARG A 22 -12.56 -15.44 -2.15
N TYR A 23 -11.49 -15.06 -1.45
CA TYR A 23 -10.33 -14.40 -2.03
C TYR A 23 -9.03 -15.22 -1.90
N VAL A 24 -8.93 -16.03 -0.85
CA VAL A 24 -7.73 -16.80 -0.50
C VAL A 24 -8.16 -18.22 -0.15
N PRO A 25 -7.71 -19.26 -0.86
CA PRO A 25 -8.09 -20.64 -0.56
C PRO A 25 -7.53 -21.04 0.80
N LEU A 26 -8.42 -21.24 1.77
CA LEU A 26 -8.07 -21.62 3.14
C LEU A 26 -7.96 -23.14 3.28
N LYS A 27 -7.04 -23.61 4.13
CA LYS A 27 -6.93 -25.01 4.55
C LYS A 27 -7.14 -25.12 6.05
N LYS A 28 -8.09 -25.94 6.48
CA LYS A 28 -8.33 -26.17 7.92
C LYS A 28 -7.17 -26.95 8.55
N SER A 29 -6.65 -26.46 9.67
CA SER A 29 -5.66 -27.18 10.49
C SER A 29 -5.93 -26.92 11.98
N GLY A 30 -6.23 -27.99 12.72
CA GLY A 30 -6.72 -27.88 14.10
C GLY A 30 -7.99 -27.03 14.23
N ALA A 31 -7.97 -26.07 15.14
CA ALA A 31 -9.09 -25.15 15.39
C ALA A 31 -9.18 -23.96 14.40
N ASN A 32 -8.12 -23.70 13.63
CA ASN A 32 -8.00 -22.53 12.75
C ASN A 32 -7.92 -22.94 11.26
N TYR A 33 -7.94 -21.95 10.37
CA TYR A 33 -7.69 -22.11 8.95
C TYR A 33 -6.41 -21.39 8.56
N PHE A 34 -5.64 -21.95 7.62
CA PHE A 34 -4.33 -21.45 7.22
C PHE A 34 -4.22 -21.28 5.70
N ALA A 35 -3.47 -20.27 5.27
CA ALA A 35 -3.05 -20.06 3.89
C ALA A 35 -1.67 -19.37 3.84
N CYS A 36 -1.07 -19.27 2.65
CA CYS A 36 -0.02 -18.29 2.42
C CYS A 36 -0.61 -16.89 2.55
N CYS A 37 0.13 -15.96 3.15
CA CYS A 37 -0.36 -14.62 3.41
C CYS A 37 -0.72 -13.86 2.12
N PRO A 38 -1.94 -13.28 2.03
CA PRO A 38 -2.35 -12.47 0.89
C PRO A 38 -1.74 -11.05 0.90
N PHE A 39 -1.02 -10.68 1.96
CA PHE A 39 -0.47 -9.34 2.18
C PHE A 39 1.06 -9.26 2.01
N HIS A 40 1.76 -10.40 1.96
CA HIS A 40 3.20 -10.45 1.64
C HIS A 40 3.55 -11.79 0.98
N GLY A 41 4.55 -11.80 0.10
CA GLY A 41 4.94 -13.01 -0.63
C GLY A 41 5.69 -14.02 0.24
N GLU A 42 5.03 -15.12 0.61
CA GLU A 42 5.61 -16.26 1.33
C GLU A 42 5.23 -17.61 0.70
N LYS A 43 6.01 -18.66 1.02
CA LYS A 43 5.78 -20.03 0.51
C LYS A 43 5.19 -20.98 1.56
N SER A 44 5.40 -20.70 2.84
CA SER A 44 4.76 -21.38 3.97
C SER A 44 3.41 -20.72 4.29
N ALA A 45 2.52 -21.48 4.93
CA ALA A 45 1.18 -21.00 5.25
C ALA A 45 1.14 -20.30 6.63
N SER A 46 1.63 -19.06 6.73
CA SER A 46 1.68 -18.34 8.02
C SER A 46 0.41 -17.52 8.33
N PHE A 47 -0.53 -17.43 7.39
CA PHE A 47 -1.76 -16.66 7.55
C PHE A 47 -2.86 -17.50 8.18
N SER A 48 -3.05 -17.33 9.49
CA SER A 48 -4.08 -17.99 10.28
C SER A 48 -5.36 -17.16 10.34
N VAL A 49 -6.51 -17.81 10.16
CA VAL A 49 -7.86 -17.28 10.34
C VAL A 49 -8.52 -18.08 11.45
N SER A 50 -8.97 -17.41 12.51
CA SER A 50 -9.61 -18.05 13.65
C SER A 50 -11.13 -17.93 13.59
N PRO A 51 -11.89 -19.03 13.41
CA PRO A 51 -13.36 -18.98 13.37
C PRO A 51 -13.96 -18.67 14.75
N SER A 52 -13.32 -19.13 15.82
CA SER A 52 -13.78 -18.89 17.19
C SER A 52 -13.51 -17.47 17.66
N LYS A 53 -12.35 -16.89 17.28
CA LYS A 53 -11.96 -15.53 17.67
C LYS A 53 -12.32 -14.45 16.63
N GLN A 54 -12.84 -14.83 15.47
CA GLN A 54 -13.29 -13.95 14.37
C GLN A 54 -12.26 -12.89 13.92
N PHE A 55 -10.97 -13.29 13.89
CA PHE A 55 -9.86 -12.48 13.37
C PHE A 55 -8.89 -13.31 12.52
N TYR A 56 -8.13 -12.64 11.65
CA TYR A 56 -6.94 -13.18 10.99
C TYR A 56 -5.67 -12.63 11.62
N HIS A 57 -4.60 -13.42 11.62
CA HIS A 57 -3.25 -13.02 11.98
C HIS A 57 -2.23 -13.76 11.11
N CYS A 58 -1.30 -13.03 10.51
CA CYS A 58 -0.16 -13.58 9.80
C CYS A 58 1.04 -13.69 10.74
N PHE A 59 1.55 -14.90 10.96
CA PHE A 59 2.74 -15.12 11.78
C PHE A 59 4.05 -14.70 11.07
N GLY A 60 4.07 -14.64 9.73
CA GLY A 60 5.22 -14.18 8.94
C GLY A 60 5.44 -12.65 8.99
N CYS A 61 4.39 -11.84 8.80
CA CYS A 61 4.48 -10.37 8.72
C CYS A 61 3.70 -9.60 9.81
N GLY A 62 2.99 -10.27 10.71
CA GLY A 62 2.25 -9.67 11.83
C GLY A 62 0.99 -8.86 11.47
N VAL A 63 0.57 -8.87 10.19
CA VAL A 63 -0.71 -8.26 9.80
C VAL A 63 -1.87 -9.03 10.42
N HIS A 64 -2.84 -8.31 10.98
CA HIS A 64 -3.98 -8.88 11.68
C HIS A 64 -5.21 -7.96 11.56
N GLY A 65 -6.41 -8.55 11.65
CA GLY A 65 -7.64 -7.79 11.55
C GLY A 65 -8.90 -8.64 11.61
N SER A 66 -10.05 -7.97 11.60
CA SER A 66 -11.37 -8.60 11.43
C SER A 66 -11.73 -8.75 9.94
N ALA A 67 -12.86 -9.40 9.64
CA ALA A 67 -13.42 -9.47 8.29
C ALA A 67 -13.52 -8.10 7.60
N LEU A 68 -13.85 -7.04 8.35
CA LEU A 68 -13.93 -5.68 7.82
C LEU A 68 -12.53 -5.12 7.49
N GLY A 69 -11.55 -5.34 8.38
CA GLY A 69 -10.15 -4.98 8.13
C GLY A 69 -9.60 -5.67 6.90
N PHE A 70 -9.90 -6.97 6.74
CA PHE A 70 -9.51 -7.76 5.57
C PHE A 70 -10.01 -7.11 4.27
N LEU A 71 -11.30 -6.78 4.16
CA LEU A 71 -11.85 -6.15 2.96
C LEU A 71 -11.28 -4.75 2.68
N MET A 72 -10.97 -3.97 3.73
CA MET A 72 -10.36 -2.65 3.57
C MET A 72 -8.90 -2.75 3.08
N GLU A 73 -8.12 -3.71 3.60
CA GLU A 73 -6.70 -3.88 3.27
C GLU A 73 -6.51 -4.68 1.96
N TYR A 74 -7.21 -5.82 1.82
CA TYR A 74 -7.06 -6.73 0.68
C TYR A 74 -7.82 -6.22 -0.56
N SER A 75 -9.06 -5.78 -0.40
CA SER A 75 -9.88 -5.29 -1.54
C SER A 75 -9.73 -3.77 -1.74
N GLY A 76 -9.02 -3.07 -0.85
CA GLY A 76 -8.76 -1.62 -0.96
C GLY A 76 -9.98 -0.73 -0.72
N LEU A 77 -11.04 -1.30 -0.15
CA LEU A 77 -12.35 -0.66 0.02
C LEU A 77 -12.31 0.42 1.10
N GLY A 78 -13.10 1.48 0.91
CA GLY A 78 -13.38 2.45 1.96
C GLY A 78 -14.23 1.81 3.07
N PHE A 79 -14.13 2.33 4.29
CA PHE A 79 -14.85 1.79 5.46
C PHE A 79 -16.36 1.59 5.22
N VAL A 80 -17.04 2.58 4.62
CA VAL A 80 -18.48 2.48 4.29
C VAL A 80 -18.76 1.42 3.22
N GLU A 81 -17.87 1.28 2.23
CA GLU A 81 -18.00 0.29 1.15
C GLU A 81 -17.86 -1.13 1.71
N ALA A 82 -16.85 -1.35 2.56
CA ALA A 82 -16.59 -2.63 3.22
C ALA A 82 -17.71 -3.00 4.22
N VAL A 83 -18.23 -2.04 4.99
CA VAL A 83 -19.42 -2.27 5.85
C VAL A 83 -20.65 -2.64 5.02
N LYS A 84 -20.93 -1.93 3.91
CA LYS A 84 -22.03 -2.31 3.00
C LYS A 84 -21.84 -3.70 2.38
N GLU A 85 -20.61 -4.09 2.06
CA GLU A 85 -20.31 -5.41 1.49
C GLU A 85 -20.61 -6.55 2.45
N LEU A 86 -20.09 -6.45 3.68
CA LEU A 86 -20.37 -7.43 4.73
C LEU A 86 -21.86 -7.47 5.07
N ALA A 87 -22.52 -6.30 5.17
CA ALA A 87 -23.93 -6.22 5.51
C ALA A 87 -24.81 -6.92 4.46
N ALA A 88 -24.50 -6.75 3.17
CA ALA A 88 -25.17 -7.46 2.08
C ALA A 88 -24.99 -8.99 2.16
N GLN A 89 -23.82 -9.48 2.58
CA GLN A 89 -23.57 -10.93 2.72
C GLN A 89 -24.44 -11.59 3.80
N VAL A 90 -24.76 -10.88 4.89
CA VAL A 90 -25.55 -11.39 6.02
C VAL A 90 -26.99 -10.87 6.06
N GLY A 91 -27.45 -10.22 4.98
CA GLY A 91 -28.80 -9.67 4.86
C GLY A 91 -29.12 -8.52 5.83
N LEU A 92 -28.11 -7.83 6.36
CA LEU A 92 -28.28 -6.67 7.22
C LEU A 92 -28.44 -5.38 6.39
N GLN A 93 -29.38 -4.52 6.79
CA GLN A 93 -29.43 -3.15 6.29
C GLN A 93 -28.52 -2.25 7.14
N VAL A 94 -27.65 -1.49 6.49
CA VAL A 94 -26.76 -0.52 7.15
C VAL A 94 -27.59 0.68 7.63
N PRO A 95 -27.56 1.06 8.93
CA PRO A 95 -28.26 2.23 9.43
C PRO A 95 -27.75 3.49 8.74
N ASP A 96 -28.69 4.18 8.11
CA ASP A 96 -28.45 5.40 7.35
C ASP A 96 -28.71 6.63 8.23
N ASP A 97 -28.03 7.76 7.95
CA ASP A 97 -28.30 9.05 8.61
C ASP A 97 -29.59 9.71 8.05
N GLY A 98 -30.58 8.89 7.72
CA GLY A 98 -31.78 9.31 7.00
C GLY A 98 -31.50 9.84 5.58
N ARG A 99 -30.46 9.33 4.87
CA ARG A 99 -30.13 9.81 3.52
C ARG A 99 -30.18 8.80 2.36
N ASN A 100 -29.97 7.50 2.53
CA ASN A 100 -29.96 6.55 1.40
C ASN A 100 -30.70 5.20 1.59
N ALA A 101 -31.70 5.11 2.48
CA ALA A 101 -32.77 4.12 2.34
C ALA A 101 -33.82 4.61 1.32
N SER A 102 -33.35 4.93 0.10
CA SER A 102 -34.12 5.51 -1.00
C SER A 102 -34.33 4.49 -2.12
N PRO A 103 -35.25 4.72 -3.09
CA PRO A 103 -35.42 3.90 -4.31
C PRO A 103 -34.20 3.88 -5.28
N GLN A 104 -33.01 4.13 -4.73
CA GLN A 104 -31.76 4.40 -5.43
C GLN A 104 -30.82 3.18 -5.46
N ASP A 105 -30.96 2.23 -4.52
CA ASP A 105 -30.29 0.91 -4.61
C ASP A 105 -30.88 0.08 -5.76
N ASP A 106 -32.22 -0.02 -5.85
CA ASP A 106 -32.93 -0.66 -6.99
C ASP A 106 -32.58 0.04 -8.33
N SER A 107 -32.54 1.37 -8.36
CA SER A 107 -32.06 2.12 -9.53
C SER A 107 -30.60 1.83 -9.89
N SER A 108 -29.73 1.56 -8.90
CA SER A 108 -28.31 1.27 -9.14
C SER A 108 -28.11 -0.15 -9.64
N GLU A 109 -28.83 -1.14 -9.08
CA GLU A 109 -28.75 -2.52 -9.51
C GLU A 109 -29.23 -2.68 -10.97
N ARG A 110 -30.32 -2.01 -11.35
CA ARG A 110 -30.77 -1.95 -12.76
C ARG A 110 -29.72 -1.36 -13.72
N LEU A 111 -28.88 -0.43 -13.24
CA LEU A 111 -27.74 0.08 -14.04
C LEU A 111 -26.65 -0.99 -14.17
N TYR A 112 -26.28 -1.69 -13.10
CA TYR A 112 -25.30 -2.81 -13.16
C TYR A 112 -25.79 -3.95 -14.06
N GLU A 113 -27.07 -4.32 -13.99
CA GLU A 113 -27.68 -5.32 -14.88
C GLU A 113 -27.57 -4.93 -16.35
N ALA A 114 -27.90 -3.66 -16.68
CA ALA A 114 -27.78 -3.14 -18.04
C ALA A 114 -26.32 -3.14 -18.52
N MET A 115 -25.37 -2.72 -17.68
CA MET A 115 -23.94 -2.74 -18.02
C MET A 115 -23.42 -4.17 -18.23
N GLY A 116 -23.83 -5.11 -17.38
CA GLY A 116 -23.50 -6.53 -17.54
C GLY A 116 -24.09 -7.15 -18.81
N LEU A 117 -25.31 -6.77 -19.19
CA LEU A 117 -25.96 -7.24 -20.42
C LEU A 117 -25.29 -6.66 -21.68
N ALA A 118 -24.98 -5.36 -21.69
CA ALA A 118 -24.23 -4.72 -22.77
C ALA A 118 -22.82 -5.32 -22.92
N ALA A 119 -22.12 -5.60 -21.81
CA ALA A 119 -20.81 -6.26 -21.85
C ALA A 119 -20.86 -7.66 -22.46
N ARG A 120 -21.85 -8.48 -22.06
CA ARG A 120 -22.09 -9.80 -22.67
C ARG A 120 -22.35 -9.68 -24.17
N PHE A 121 -23.20 -8.74 -24.58
CA PHE A 121 -23.48 -8.48 -25.99
C PHE A 121 -22.20 -8.13 -26.77
N TYR A 122 -21.42 -7.14 -26.33
CA TYR A 122 -20.19 -6.74 -27.04
C TYR A 122 -19.16 -7.88 -27.10
N ARG A 123 -19.04 -8.70 -26.05
CA ARG A 123 -18.17 -9.88 -26.04
C ARG A 123 -18.60 -10.95 -27.05
N GLU A 124 -19.91 -11.19 -27.18
CA GLU A 124 -20.44 -12.11 -28.20
C GLU A 124 -20.25 -11.55 -29.62
N GLN A 125 -20.46 -10.25 -29.83
CA GLN A 125 -20.23 -9.58 -31.12
C GLN A 125 -18.75 -9.60 -31.58
N LEU A 126 -17.79 -9.73 -30.66
CA LEU A 126 -16.37 -9.86 -31.03
C LEU A 126 -16.06 -11.20 -31.72
N LYS A 127 -16.75 -12.29 -31.35
CA LYS A 127 -16.48 -13.65 -31.88
C LYS A 127 -16.60 -13.78 -33.41
N PRO A 128 -17.66 -13.28 -34.08
CA PRO A 128 -17.76 -13.31 -35.54
C PRO A 128 -16.99 -12.18 -36.23
N ALA A 129 -16.59 -11.12 -35.51
CA ALA A 129 -16.03 -9.89 -36.07
C ALA A 129 -14.56 -10.04 -36.50
N ARG A 130 -14.31 -10.70 -37.64
CA ARG A 130 -12.95 -10.92 -38.20
C ARG A 130 -12.11 -9.64 -38.25
N ARG A 131 -12.67 -8.51 -38.71
CA ARG A 131 -11.96 -7.21 -38.76
C ARG A 131 -11.45 -6.76 -37.38
N ALA A 132 -12.26 -6.96 -36.32
CA ALA A 132 -11.90 -6.65 -34.94
C ALA A 132 -10.85 -7.61 -34.37
N ILE A 133 -10.99 -8.91 -34.64
CA ILE A 133 -10.02 -9.93 -34.23
C ILE A 133 -8.66 -9.69 -34.89
N ASP A 134 -8.64 -9.43 -36.20
CA ASP A 134 -7.39 -9.20 -36.94
C ASP A 134 -6.73 -7.87 -36.54
N TYR A 135 -7.51 -6.87 -36.12
CA TYR A 135 -7.00 -5.65 -35.50
C TYR A 135 -6.26 -5.94 -34.18
N LEU A 136 -6.87 -6.73 -33.28
CA LEU A 136 -6.27 -7.11 -31.99
C LEU A 136 -5.01 -7.97 -32.20
N LYS A 137 -5.03 -8.90 -33.16
CA LYS A 137 -3.84 -9.69 -33.54
C LYS A 137 -2.71 -8.83 -34.11
N ARG A 138 -2.99 -7.82 -34.95
CA ARG A 138 -1.98 -6.85 -35.41
C ARG A 138 -1.39 -6.01 -34.28
N ARG A 139 -2.11 -5.90 -33.15
CA ARG A 139 -1.62 -5.30 -31.89
C ARG A 139 -0.93 -6.30 -30.96
N GLY A 140 -0.69 -7.53 -31.40
CA GLY A 140 -0.02 -8.57 -30.60
C GLY A 140 -0.88 -9.19 -29.51
N LEU A 141 -2.19 -8.90 -29.46
CA LEU A 141 -3.06 -9.37 -28.38
C LEU A 141 -3.64 -10.75 -28.69
N SER A 142 -3.45 -11.68 -27.73
CA SER A 142 -4.03 -13.02 -27.77
C SER A 142 -5.52 -13.04 -27.43
N GLY A 143 -6.18 -14.16 -27.76
CA GLY A 143 -7.56 -14.41 -27.30
C GLY A 143 -7.66 -14.57 -25.77
N GLU A 144 -6.59 -15.00 -25.11
CA GLU A 144 -6.54 -15.17 -23.66
C GLU A 144 -6.54 -13.81 -22.93
N VAL A 145 -5.65 -12.89 -23.32
CA VAL A 145 -5.63 -11.54 -22.71
C VAL A 145 -6.91 -10.78 -23.04
N ALA A 146 -7.45 -10.94 -24.26
CA ALA A 146 -8.73 -10.36 -24.63
C ALA A 146 -9.89 -10.90 -23.77
N ALA A 147 -9.91 -12.20 -23.48
CA ALA A 147 -10.90 -12.81 -22.58
C ALA A 147 -10.73 -12.36 -21.12
N ARG A 148 -9.48 -12.27 -20.62
CA ARG A 148 -9.15 -11.81 -19.25
C ARG A 148 -9.64 -10.39 -18.98
N PHE A 149 -9.49 -9.48 -19.95
CA PHE A 149 -9.96 -8.10 -19.85
C PHE A 149 -11.42 -7.91 -20.31
N GLY A 150 -12.11 -9.00 -20.69
CA GLY A 150 -13.50 -8.96 -21.14
C GLY A 150 -13.74 -8.18 -22.43
N LEU A 151 -12.73 -8.06 -23.31
CA LEU A 151 -12.81 -7.24 -24.51
C LEU A 151 -13.98 -7.66 -25.41
N GLY A 152 -14.60 -6.66 -26.03
CA GLY A 152 -15.74 -6.83 -26.93
C GLY A 152 -15.61 -6.01 -28.20
N TYR A 153 -16.67 -6.02 -29.01
CA TYR A 153 -16.83 -5.21 -30.21
C TYR A 153 -18.25 -4.63 -30.24
N ALA A 154 -18.36 -3.32 -30.46
CA ALA A 154 -19.61 -2.67 -30.81
C ALA A 154 -19.76 -2.69 -32.34
N PRO A 155 -20.82 -3.32 -32.90
CA PRO A 155 -21.08 -3.35 -34.33
C PRO A 155 -21.19 -1.96 -34.96
N ASP A 156 -21.06 -1.89 -36.29
CA ASP A 156 -21.37 -0.69 -37.07
C ASP A 156 -22.88 -0.60 -37.35
N GLU A 157 -23.65 -0.44 -36.28
CA GLU A 157 -25.11 -0.30 -36.31
C GLU A 157 -25.53 0.83 -35.37
N TRP A 158 -26.56 1.59 -35.75
CA TRP A 158 -27.02 2.73 -34.94
C TRP A 158 -27.73 2.33 -33.64
N GLN A 159 -28.30 1.13 -33.57
CA GLN A 159 -29.12 0.68 -32.44
C GLN A 159 -28.91 -0.83 -32.17
N ALA A 160 -27.66 -1.30 -32.24
CA ALA A 160 -27.27 -2.69 -32.07
C ALA A 160 -27.79 -3.30 -30.75
N LEU A 161 -27.79 -2.51 -29.68
CA LEU A 161 -28.24 -2.91 -28.34
C LEU A 161 -29.74 -3.26 -28.27
N GLN A 162 -30.59 -2.83 -29.23
CA GLN A 162 -31.99 -3.30 -29.32
C GLN A 162 -32.14 -4.82 -29.39
N LYS A 163 -31.10 -5.51 -29.87
CA LYS A 163 -31.07 -6.98 -29.96
C LYS A 163 -31.05 -7.67 -28.59
N VAL A 164 -30.70 -6.95 -27.52
CA VAL A 164 -30.60 -7.51 -26.15
C VAL A 164 -31.42 -6.76 -25.10
N PHE A 165 -31.83 -5.51 -25.35
CA PHE A 165 -32.69 -4.74 -24.43
C PHE A 165 -34.15 -4.74 -24.92
N PRO A 166 -35.09 -5.42 -24.22
CA PRO A 166 -36.51 -5.46 -24.60
C PRO A 166 -37.16 -4.07 -24.63
N ASP A 167 -36.79 -3.20 -23.68
CA ASP A 167 -37.11 -1.78 -23.70
C ASP A 167 -35.83 -0.96 -23.92
N TYR A 168 -35.54 -0.68 -25.19
CA TYR A 168 -34.46 0.22 -25.60
C TYR A 168 -34.74 1.71 -25.31
N GLN A 169 -36.01 2.06 -25.05
CA GLN A 169 -36.40 3.43 -24.70
C GLN A 169 -36.32 3.69 -23.18
N ALA A 170 -36.11 2.66 -22.36
CA ALA A 170 -35.87 2.79 -20.93
C ALA A 170 -34.79 3.84 -20.61
N LYS A 171 -35.08 4.71 -19.64
CA LYS A 171 -34.17 5.78 -19.20
C LYS A 171 -32.84 5.23 -18.66
N THR A 172 -32.86 4.02 -18.09
CA THR A 172 -31.69 3.31 -17.55
C THR A 172 -30.55 3.18 -18.56
N LEU A 173 -30.82 3.02 -19.86
CA LEU A 173 -29.75 2.94 -20.88
C LEU A 173 -29.04 4.29 -21.08
N ALA A 174 -29.78 5.40 -20.99
CA ALA A 174 -29.22 6.75 -21.08
C ALA A 174 -28.47 7.11 -19.79
N ASP A 175 -29.04 6.79 -18.63
CA ASP A 175 -28.40 6.98 -17.31
C ASP A 175 -27.11 6.15 -17.16
N ALA A 176 -27.04 4.96 -17.77
CA ALA A 176 -25.83 4.15 -17.87
C ALA A 176 -24.83 4.63 -18.94
N GLY A 177 -25.19 5.63 -19.75
CA GLY A 177 -24.35 6.14 -20.83
C GLY A 177 -24.18 5.18 -22.01
N LEU A 178 -25.07 4.20 -22.18
CA LEU A 178 -25.04 3.22 -23.27
C LEU A 178 -25.58 3.79 -24.59
N VAL A 179 -26.52 4.72 -24.50
CA VAL A 179 -27.17 5.40 -25.64
C VAL A 179 -26.99 6.91 -25.56
N ILE A 180 -27.19 7.59 -26.69
CA ILE A 180 -27.25 9.05 -26.81
C ILE A 180 -28.61 9.40 -27.41
N ASP A 181 -29.32 10.31 -26.75
CA ASP A 181 -30.49 10.99 -27.29
C ASP A 181 -30.05 12.31 -27.91
N ASN A 182 -30.43 12.59 -29.17
CA ASN A 182 -30.13 13.87 -29.81
C ASN A 182 -31.31 14.86 -29.72
N ASP A 183 -31.03 16.14 -30.03
CA ASP A 183 -32.00 17.24 -29.99
C ASP A 183 -33.19 17.06 -30.96
N GLN A 184 -33.10 16.10 -31.90
CA GLN A 184 -34.16 15.72 -32.83
C GLN A 184 -34.99 14.51 -32.34
N GLY A 185 -34.82 14.09 -31.08
CA GLY A 185 -35.54 12.97 -30.47
C GLY A 185 -35.11 11.59 -30.97
N ARG A 186 -33.96 11.46 -31.65
CA ARG A 186 -33.44 10.16 -32.10
C ARG A 186 -32.45 9.60 -31.08
N ARG A 187 -32.73 8.40 -30.59
CA ARG A 187 -31.84 7.59 -29.73
C ARG A 187 -30.93 6.70 -30.57
N TYR A 188 -29.65 6.61 -30.22
CA TYR A 188 -28.71 5.67 -30.84
C TYR A 188 -27.61 5.22 -29.88
N ASP A 189 -26.97 4.09 -30.17
CA ASP A 189 -25.91 3.49 -29.35
C ASP A 189 -24.70 4.44 -29.27
N ARG A 190 -24.17 4.66 -28.07
CA ARG A 190 -22.98 5.51 -27.85
C ARG A 190 -21.76 4.95 -28.57
N PHE A 191 -21.57 3.64 -28.49
CA PHE A 191 -20.43 2.93 -29.08
C PHE A 191 -20.87 2.24 -30.37
N ARG A 192 -20.19 2.54 -31.47
CA ARG A 192 -20.42 1.97 -32.80
C ARG A 192 -19.07 1.80 -33.50
N ASP A 193 -18.90 0.70 -34.23
CA ASP A 193 -17.66 0.25 -34.89
C ASP A 193 -16.38 0.42 -34.03
N ARG A 194 -16.39 -0.14 -32.82
CA ARG A 194 -15.31 0.04 -31.82
C ARG A 194 -14.97 -1.25 -31.10
N ILE A 195 -13.67 -1.46 -30.85
CA ILE A 195 -13.20 -2.39 -29.82
C ILE A 195 -13.63 -1.83 -28.46
N ILE A 196 -14.27 -2.66 -27.64
CA ILE A 196 -14.81 -2.28 -26.34
C ILE A 196 -13.94 -2.82 -25.20
N PHE A 197 -13.62 -1.93 -24.27
CA PHE A 197 -12.83 -2.16 -23.07
C PHE A 197 -13.74 -1.94 -21.85
N PRO A 198 -14.26 -2.99 -21.20
CA PRO A 198 -15.07 -2.84 -19.99
C PRO A 198 -14.25 -2.26 -18.83
N ILE A 199 -14.80 -1.24 -18.17
CA ILE A 199 -14.21 -0.63 -16.99
C ILE A 199 -14.94 -1.19 -15.76
N HIS A 200 -14.16 -1.68 -14.81
CA HIS A 200 -14.64 -2.36 -13.63
C HIS A 200 -14.51 -1.47 -12.39
N ASP A 201 -15.46 -1.57 -11.46
CA ASP A 201 -15.27 -1.08 -10.08
C ASP A 201 -14.30 -1.99 -9.30
N ARG A 202 -14.02 -1.64 -8.04
CA ARG A 202 -13.16 -2.45 -7.15
C ARG A 202 -13.70 -3.86 -6.84
N ARG A 203 -14.98 -4.13 -7.14
CA ARG A 203 -15.64 -5.43 -6.94
C ARG A 203 -15.65 -6.28 -8.21
N GLY A 204 -15.15 -5.75 -9.34
CA GLY A 204 -15.19 -6.43 -10.63
C GLY A 204 -16.53 -6.28 -11.36
N ARG A 205 -17.42 -5.37 -10.94
CA ARG A 205 -18.67 -5.07 -11.65
C ARG A 205 -18.40 -4.02 -12.73
N ILE A 206 -19.03 -4.17 -13.89
CA ILE A 206 -18.81 -3.28 -15.03
C ILE A 206 -19.61 -1.99 -14.83
N ILE A 207 -18.91 -0.86 -14.80
CA ILE A 207 -19.46 0.47 -14.52
C ILE A 207 -19.38 1.45 -15.70
N ALA A 208 -18.50 1.18 -16.67
CA ALA A 208 -18.34 1.99 -17.88
C ALA A 208 -17.68 1.20 -19.01
N PHE A 209 -17.57 1.82 -20.19
CA PHE A 209 -16.81 1.29 -21.32
C PHE A 209 -15.88 2.35 -21.92
N GLY A 210 -14.67 1.90 -22.31
CA GLY A 210 -13.84 2.58 -23.30
C GLY A 210 -14.06 1.96 -24.68
N GLY A 211 -13.97 2.75 -25.74
CA GLY A 211 -14.26 2.34 -27.12
C GLY A 211 -13.24 2.87 -28.13
N ARG A 212 -12.42 2.00 -28.73
CA ARG A 212 -11.37 2.36 -29.70
C ARG A 212 -11.81 2.04 -31.13
N ILE A 213 -11.69 2.99 -32.05
CA ILE A 213 -11.96 2.75 -33.49
C ILE A 213 -10.95 1.77 -34.09
N LEU A 214 -11.41 1.00 -35.09
CA LEU A 214 -10.57 0.05 -35.83
C LEU A 214 -9.80 0.74 -36.97
N ASP A 215 -10.49 1.63 -37.69
CA ASP A 215 -10.01 2.35 -38.87
C ASP A 215 -9.79 3.85 -38.58
N LYS A 216 -9.66 4.70 -39.60
CA LYS A 216 -9.48 6.15 -39.44
C LYS A 216 -10.80 6.86 -39.12
N GLY A 217 -10.78 7.75 -38.13
CA GLY A 217 -11.93 8.54 -37.70
C GLY A 217 -11.66 9.24 -36.37
N GLU A 218 -12.61 10.02 -35.87
CA GLU A 218 -12.50 10.71 -34.58
C GLU A 218 -13.77 10.55 -33.71
N PRO A 219 -13.63 10.56 -32.37
CA PRO A 219 -12.37 10.47 -31.63
C PRO A 219 -11.82 9.04 -31.63
N LYS A 220 -10.48 8.91 -31.65
CA LYS A 220 -9.73 7.63 -31.64
C LYS A 220 -10.16 6.70 -30.49
N TYR A 221 -10.35 7.29 -29.31
CA TYR A 221 -10.94 6.67 -28.14
C TYR A 221 -12.20 7.45 -27.73
N LEU A 222 -13.24 6.74 -27.31
CA LEU A 222 -14.46 7.29 -26.75
C LEU A 222 -14.72 6.59 -25.42
N ASN A 223 -14.99 7.34 -24.36
CA ASN A 223 -15.31 6.77 -23.04
C ASN A 223 -16.80 7.00 -22.75
N SER A 224 -17.37 6.24 -21.81
CA SER A 224 -18.65 6.59 -21.18
C SER A 224 -18.64 8.05 -20.67
N PRO A 225 -19.80 8.73 -20.63
CA PRO A 225 -19.93 9.99 -19.91
C PRO A 225 -19.74 9.74 -18.39
N GLU A 226 -19.71 10.77 -17.56
CA GLU A 226 -19.92 10.56 -16.11
C GLU A 226 -21.35 9.99 -15.91
N THR A 227 -21.50 9.01 -15.02
CA THR A 227 -22.78 8.36 -14.70
C THR A 227 -22.91 8.14 -13.19
N PRO A 228 -24.08 7.74 -12.66
CA PRO A 228 -24.21 7.34 -11.25
C PRO A 228 -23.31 6.17 -10.84
N LEU A 229 -22.78 5.40 -11.80
CA LEU A 229 -21.86 4.29 -11.53
C LEU A 229 -20.38 4.64 -11.78
N PHE A 230 -20.08 5.76 -12.45
CA PHE A 230 -18.76 5.99 -13.04
C PHE A 230 -18.33 7.46 -12.99
N GLU A 231 -17.24 7.71 -12.26
CA GLU A 231 -16.55 8.99 -12.16
C GLU A 231 -15.11 8.83 -12.69
N LYS A 232 -14.77 9.43 -13.85
CA LYS A 232 -13.45 9.25 -14.48
C LYS A 232 -12.28 9.65 -13.58
N GLY A 233 -12.49 10.68 -12.77
CA GLY A 233 -11.49 11.21 -11.83
C GLY A 233 -11.22 10.34 -10.60
N ARG A 234 -11.88 9.17 -10.46
CA ARG A 234 -11.71 8.25 -9.33
C ARG A 234 -11.33 6.85 -9.76
N GLU A 235 -11.87 6.40 -10.89
CA GLU A 235 -11.65 5.05 -11.39
C GLU A 235 -10.35 4.94 -12.19
N LEU A 236 -9.79 3.73 -12.24
CA LEU A 236 -8.57 3.40 -12.99
C LEU A 236 -8.80 2.09 -13.75
N TYR A 237 -8.59 2.11 -15.05
CA TYR A 237 -8.74 0.91 -15.87
C TYR A 237 -7.69 -0.14 -15.49
N GLY A 238 -8.12 -1.41 -15.47
CA GLY A 238 -7.27 -2.54 -15.09
C GLY A 238 -7.09 -2.75 -13.59
N LEU A 239 -7.42 -1.77 -12.73
CA LEU A 239 -7.12 -1.81 -11.29
C LEU A 239 -7.62 -3.10 -10.60
N TYR A 240 -8.87 -3.50 -10.84
CA TYR A 240 -9.44 -4.76 -10.33
C TYR A 240 -8.61 -5.99 -10.70
N LEU A 241 -8.17 -6.09 -11.97
CA LEU A 241 -7.36 -7.20 -12.48
C LEU A 241 -5.89 -7.13 -12.04
N ALA A 242 -5.45 -5.96 -11.58
CA ALA A 242 -4.09 -5.67 -11.17
C ALA A 242 -3.88 -5.74 -9.64
N GLN A 243 -4.93 -5.79 -8.80
CA GLN A 243 -4.79 -5.78 -7.32
C GLN A 243 -3.80 -6.82 -6.79
N LYS A 244 -3.92 -8.08 -7.25
CA LYS A 244 -2.97 -9.14 -6.88
C LYS A 244 -1.58 -8.91 -7.50
N PRO A 245 -1.42 -8.72 -8.83
CA PRO A 245 -0.12 -8.37 -9.41
C PRO A 245 0.60 -7.19 -8.76
N ILE A 246 -0.11 -6.13 -8.33
CA ILE A 246 0.47 -4.97 -7.64
C ILE A 246 1.07 -5.36 -6.29
N ARG A 247 0.43 -6.28 -5.56
CA ARG A 247 0.98 -6.86 -4.32
C ARG A 247 2.16 -7.78 -4.59
N ASP A 248 2.03 -8.69 -5.57
CA ASP A 248 3.05 -9.69 -5.91
C ASP A 248 4.35 -9.02 -6.40
N GLU A 249 4.26 -7.94 -7.18
CA GLU A 249 5.40 -7.15 -7.68
C GLU A 249 5.87 -6.07 -6.69
N GLY A 250 5.05 -5.71 -5.69
CA GLY A 250 5.31 -4.65 -4.73
C GLY A 250 5.15 -3.21 -5.26
N PHE A 251 4.76 -3.01 -6.52
CA PHE A 251 4.50 -1.69 -7.10
C PHE A 251 3.43 -1.73 -8.21
N VAL A 252 2.88 -0.56 -8.53
CA VAL A 252 1.93 -0.36 -9.64
C VAL A 252 2.52 0.54 -10.72
N VAL A 253 2.23 0.23 -11.99
CA VAL A 253 2.58 1.07 -13.15
C VAL A 253 1.32 1.78 -13.65
N VAL A 254 1.37 3.11 -13.77
CA VAL A 254 0.27 3.93 -14.31
C VAL A 254 0.64 4.38 -15.72
N VAL A 255 -0.19 4.06 -16.71
CA VAL A 255 -0.06 4.44 -18.12
C VAL A 255 -1.28 5.28 -18.57
N GLU A 256 -1.24 5.85 -19.78
CA GLU A 256 -2.35 6.69 -20.28
C GLU A 256 -3.50 5.90 -20.93
N GLY A 257 -3.23 4.74 -21.56
CA GLY A 257 -4.19 4.06 -22.41
C GLY A 257 -4.63 2.67 -21.97
N TYR A 258 -5.87 2.30 -22.32
CA TYR A 258 -6.39 0.93 -22.20
C TYR A 258 -5.50 -0.12 -22.85
N MET A 259 -4.98 0.23 -24.03
CA MET A 259 -4.18 -0.65 -24.87
C MET A 259 -2.79 -0.90 -24.29
N ASP A 260 -2.23 0.09 -23.58
CA ASP A 260 -0.97 -0.05 -22.87
C ASP A 260 -1.09 -1.05 -21.72
N VAL A 261 -2.16 -0.96 -20.93
CA VAL A 261 -2.46 -1.94 -19.86
C VAL A 261 -2.63 -3.36 -20.41
N VAL A 262 -3.41 -3.52 -21.49
CA VAL A 262 -3.66 -4.84 -22.08
C VAL A 262 -2.40 -5.40 -22.77
N ALA A 263 -1.59 -4.55 -23.41
CA ALA A 263 -0.31 -4.94 -24.00
C ALA A 263 0.70 -5.34 -22.93
N LEU A 264 0.90 -4.52 -21.88
CA LEU A 264 1.77 -4.87 -20.76
C LEU A 264 1.35 -6.21 -20.11
N ALA A 265 0.06 -6.42 -19.89
CA ALA A 265 -0.46 -7.68 -19.37
C ALA A 265 -0.25 -8.89 -20.32
N GLN A 266 -0.29 -8.68 -21.65
CA GLN A 266 0.05 -9.71 -22.64
C GLN A 266 1.53 -10.14 -22.55
N TYR A 267 2.42 -9.24 -22.13
CA TYR A 267 3.83 -9.52 -21.86
C TYR A 267 4.11 -9.83 -20.37
N GLY A 268 3.08 -10.19 -19.60
CA GLY A 268 3.22 -10.63 -18.20
C GLY A 268 3.39 -9.52 -17.17
N ILE A 269 3.33 -8.24 -17.58
CA ILE A 269 3.38 -7.07 -16.71
C ILE A 269 1.94 -6.73 -16.31
N ALA A 270 1.41 -7.50 -15.36
CA ALA A 270 0.01 -7.45 -14.97
C ALA A 270 -0.32 -6.42 -13.86
N ASN A 271 0.67 -5.69 -13.36
CA ASN A 271 0.56 -4.62 -12.37
C ASN A 271 0.35 -3.22 -13.00
N ALA A 272 -0.11 -3.16 -14.25
CA ALA A 272 -0.38 -1.93 -14.98
C ALA A 272 -1.85 -1.48 -14.84
N VAL A 273 -2.08 -0.16 -14.75
CA VAL A 273 -3.40 0.49 -14.72
C VAL A 273 -3.38 1.77 -15.55
N ALA A 274 -4.54 2.24 -16.03
CA ALA A 274 -4.63 3.46 -16.84
C ALA A 274 -5.63 4.49 -16.31
N THR A 275 -5.32 5.77 -16.54
CA THR A 275 -6.32 6.85 -16.39
C THR A 275 -7.33 6.81 -17.53
N LEU A 276 -8.46 7.48 -17.35
CA LEU A 276 -9.65 7.31 -18.20
C LEU A 276 -9.81 8.44 -19.21
N GLY A 277 -8.72 8.78 -19.92
CA GLY A 277 -8.67 9.96 -20.78
C GLY A 277 -8.66 11.27 -19.99
N THR A 278 -8.11 11.25 -18.78
CA THR A 278 -7.94 12.40 -17.89
C THR A 278 -6.52 12.43 -17.36
N ALA A 279 -6.05 13.61 -16.90
CA ALA A 279 -4.87 13.66 -16.06
C ALA A 279 -5.09 12.87 -14.75
N THR A 280 -4.01 12.36 -14.16
CA THR A 280 -4.01 11.73 -12.83
C THR A 280 -4.58 12.69 -11.79
N THR A 281 -5.55 12.23 -10.99
CA THR A 281 -6.15 13.01 -9.89
C THR A 281 -5.53 12.65 -8.53
N PRO A 282 -5.70 13.48 -7.49
CA PRO A 282 -5.37 13.08 -6.11
C PRO A 282 -6.11 11.80 -5.66
N GLN A 283 -7.35 11.59 -6.13
CA GLN A 283 -8.15 10.41 -5.83
C GLN A 283 -7.57 9.13 -6.47
N HIS A 284 -6.98 9.23 -7.66
CA HIS A 284 -6.21 8.14 -8.27
C HIS A 284 -5.00 7.80 -7.42
N VAL A 285 -4.16 8.79 -7.09
CA VAL A 285 -2.96 8.61 -6.25
C VAL A 285 -3.32 7.97 -4.90
N HIS A 286 -4.32 8.51 -4.21
CA HIS A 286 -4.78 7.98 -2.93
C HIS A 286 -5.37 6.57 -3.02
N THR A 287 -5.96 6.19 -4.17
CA THR A 287 -6.46 4.82 -4.39
C THR A 287 -5.32 3.83 -4.66
N LEU A 288 -4.27 4.26 -5.37
CA LEU A 288 -3.09 3.44 -5.62
C LEU A 288 -2.24 3.26 -4.35
N LEU A 289 -2.08 4.31 -3.54
CA LEU A 289 -1.39 4.27 -2.23
C LEU A 289 -2.16 3.50 -1.13
N ARG A 290 -3.29 2.87 -1.46
CA ARG A 290 -3.92 1.80 -0.65
C ARG A 290 -3.56 0.39 -1.11
N GLN A 291 -3.06 0.21 -2.34
CA GLN A 291 -2.69 -1.10 -2.89
C GLN A 291 -1.20 -1.41 -2.72
N THR A 292 -0.36 -0.37 -2.73
CA THR A 292 1.11 -0.46 -2.64
C THR A 292 1.68 0.87 -2.14
N ASP A 293 2.85 0.84 -1.52
CA ASP A 293 3.64 2.03 -1.19
C ASP A 293 4.47 2.57 -2.36
N ARG A 294 4.52 1.88 -3.52
CA ARG A 294 5.27 2.33 -4.71
C ARG A 294 4.40 2.45 -5.97
N VAL A 295 4.36 3.65 -6.54
CA VAL A 295 3.66 3.96 -7.80
C VAL A 295 4.66 4.49 -8.82
N VAL A 296 4.66 3.92 -10.02
CA VAL A 296 5.48 4.35 -11.15
C VAL A 296 4.57 4.88 -12.24
N PHE A 297 4.62 6.18 -12.52
CA PHE A 297 3.94 6.76 -13.68
C PHE A 297 4.83 6.58 -14.92
N CYS A 298 4.30 5.92 -15.95
CA CYS A 298 4.99 5.65 -17.20
C CYS A 298 4.39 6.53 -18.30
N PHE A 299 5.20 7.44 -18.83
CA PHE A 299 4.82 8.40 -19.87
C PHE A 299 5.73 8.26 -21.09
N ASP A 300 5.19 8.65 -22.25
CA ASP A 300 5.94 8.78 -23.49
C ASP A 300 7.10 9.78 -23.30
N GLY A 301 8.22 9.57 -24.00
CA GLY A 301 9.45 10.37 -23.81
C GLY A 301 9.38 11.84 -24.25
N ASP A 302 8.27 12.23 -24.87
CA ASP A 302 8.08 13.49 -25.57
C ASP A 302 7.71 14.67 -24.63
N ALA A 303 7.45 15.83 -25.21
CA ALA A 303 7.06 17.02 -24.46
C ALA A 303 5.63 16.94 -23.88
N ALA A 304 4.75 16.10 -24.42
CA ALA A 304 3.40 15.89 -23.91
C ALA A 304 3.43 15.01 -22.65
N GLY A 305 4.16 13.88 -22.69
CA GLY A 305 4.39 13.00 -21.56
C GLY A 305 5.06 13.72 -20.39
N ARG A 306 6.04 14.60 -20.62
CA ARG A 306 6.62 15.45 -19.55
C ARG A 306 5.61 16.40 -18.92
N ARG A 307 4.73 17.03 -19.70
CA ARG A 307 3.63 17.86 -19.16
C ARG A 307 2.60 17.05 -18.39
N ALA A 308 2.33 15.80 -18.80
CA ALA A 308 1.45 14.89 -18.08
C ALA A 308 2.10 14.44 -16.76
N ALA A 309 3.39 14.12 -16.76
CA ALA A 309 4.19 13.82 -15.57
C ALA A 309 4.21 14.96 -14.56
N TRP A 310 4.42 16.20 -15.02
CA TRP A 310 4.38 17.37 -14.15
C TRP A 310 3.01 17.55 -13.47
N ARG A 311 1.91 17.39 -14.22
CA ARG A 311 0.54 17.44 -13.65
C ARG A 311 0.28 16.30 -12.66
N ALA A 312 0.77 15.09 -12.95
CA ALA A 312 0.64 13.96 -12.05
C ALA A 312 1.45 14.19 -10.75
N LEU A 313 2.64 14.78 -10.83
CA LEU A 313 3.41 15.25 -9.68
C LEU A 313 2.62 16.27 -8.87
N GLU A 314 2.12 17.34 -9.50
CA GLU A 314 1.37 18.41 -8.85
C GLU A 314 0.14 17.89 -8.10
N ASN A 315 -0.59 16.94 -8.67
CA ASN A 315 -1.78 16.34 -8.06
C ASN A 315 -1.46 15.31 -6.97
N ALA A 316 -0.21 14.89 -6.84
CA ALA A 316 0.20 13.88 -5.87
C ALA A 316 0.79 14.43 -4.57
N LEU A 317 1.30 15.67 -4.55
CA LEU A 317 2.06 16.24 -3.41
C LEU A 317 1.33 16.13 -2.06
N GLU A 318 0.03 16.38 -2.06
CA GLU A 318 -0.83 16.35 -0.86
C GLU A 318 -1.23 14.93 -0.43
N SER A 319 -1.05 13.93 -1.30
CA SER A 319 -1.33 12.52 -1.01
C SER A 319 -0.08 11.72 -0.58
N LEU A 320 1.10 12.36 -0.57
CA LEU A 320 2.36 11.73 -0.17
C LEU A 320 2.39 11.38 1.32
N ARG A 321 3.01 10.23 1.62
CA ARG A 321 3.41 9.78 2.95
C ARG A 321 4.93 9.62 3.01
N ASP A 322 5.53 9.64 4.19
CA ASP A 322 6.98 9.42 4.35
C ASP A 322 7.43 7.99 3.99
N ASP A 323 6.50 7.02 3.99
CA ASP A 323 6.73 5.62 3.61
C ASP A 323 6.40 5.32 2.14
N ALA A 324 5.86 6.28 1.38
CA ALA A 324 5.41 6.09 0.01
C ALA A 324 6.38 6.66 -1.04
N THR A 325 6.64 5.89 -2.10
CA THR A 325 7.46 6.29 -3.25
C THR A 325 6.60 6.48 -4.49
N LEU A 326 6.57 7.71 -5.01
CA LEU A 326 6.10 8.00 -6.36
C LEU A 326 7.31 8.19 -7.28
N ALA A 327 7.28 7.61 -8.48
CA ALA A 327 8.36 7.70 -9.46
C ALA A 327 7.84 7.88 -10.88
N PHE A 328 8.70 8.36 -11.77
CA PHE A 328 8.40 8.69 -13.16
C PHE A 328 9.34 7.94 -14.10
N LEU A 329 8.75 7.12 -14.97
CA LEU A 329 9.42 6.45 -16.08
C LEU A 329 9.07 7.22 -17.36
N PHE A 330 10.10 7.76 -18.01
CA PHE A 330 10.00 8.31 -19.36
C PHE A 330 10.58 7.28 -20.34
N LEU A 331 9.78 6.84 -21.29
CA LEU A 331 10.24 5.95 -22.36
C LEU A 331 11.07 6.72 -23.40
N PRO A 332 11.77 6.04 -24.34
CA PRO A 332 12.31 6.68 -25.53
C PRO A 332 11.22 7.42 -26.32
N THR A 333 11.59 8.47 -27.05
CA THR A 333 10.67 9.38 -27.76
C THR A 333 9.79 8.71 -28.83
N GLU A 334 10.27 7.59 -29.37
CA GLU A 334 9.66 6.76 -30.39
C GLU A 334 8.71 5.70 -29.82
N HIS A 335 8.59 5.60 -28.49
CA HIS A 335 7.94 4.50 -27.80
C HIS A 335 6.82 4.94 -26.84
N ASP A 336 5.62 4.41 -27.08
CA ASP A 336 4.56 4.21 -26.09
C ASP A 336 4.80 2.88 -25.32
N PRO A 337 4.14 2.61 -24.17
CA PRO A 337 4.35 1.37 -23.41
C PRO A 337 4.04 0.10 -24.23
N ASP A 338 3.01 0.15 -25.09
CA ASP A 338 2.64 -0.91 -26.05
C ASP A 338 3.82 -1.26 -26.99
N SER A 339 4.47 -0.28 -27.62
CA SER A 339 5.60 -0.52 -28.53
C SER A 339 6.91 -0.83 -27.81
N PHE A 340 7.18 -0.22 -26.65
CA PHE A 340 8.39 -0.50 -25.87
C PHE A 340 8.45 -1.96 -25.43
N VAL A 341 7.37 -2.46 -24.80
CA VAL A 341 7.34 -3.86 -24.31
C VAL A 341 7.39 -4.88 -25.45
N ARG A 342 6.91 -4.51 -26.65
CA ARG A 342 7.02 -5.33 -27.86
C ARG A 342 8.42 -5.33 -28.48
N ALA A 343 9.20 -4.26 -28.32
CA ALA A 343 10.56 -4.14 -28.85
C ALA A 343 11.61 -4.72 -27.89
N GLU A 344 11.60 -4.27 -26.63
CA GLU A 344 12.63 -4.55 -25.62
C GLU A 344 12.26 -5.71 -24.68
N GLY A 345 10.99 -6.13 -24.68
CA GLY A 345 10.49 -7.21 -23.84
C GLY A 345 10.17 -6.82 -22.39
N ALA A 346 9.63 -7.79 -21.65
CA ALA A 346 9.09 -7.57 -20.32
C ALA A 346 10.16 -7.21 -19.27
N ASP A 347 11.31 -7.90 -19.30
CA ASP A 347 12.37 -7.71 -18.31
C ASP A 347 13.04 -6.34 -18.43
N ALA A 348 13.19 -5.83 -19.65
CA ALA A 348 13.66 -4.48 -19.92
C ALA A 348 12.69 -3.43 -19.35
N PHE A 349 11.38 -3.59 -19.57
CA PHE A 349 10.37 -2.70 -19.01
C PHE A 349 10.35 -2.75 -17.47
N ARG A 350 10.40 -3.94 -16.85
CA ARG A 350 10.50 -4.08 -15.38
C ARG A 350 11.73 -3.37 -14.84
N LYS A 351 12.90 -3.59 -15.45
CA LYS A 351 14.16 -2.91 -15.07
C LYS A 351 14.04 -1.40 -15.16
N ALA A 352 13.41 -0.88 -16.23
CA ALA A 352 13.16 0.55 -16.39
C ALA A 352 12.20 1.11 -15.32
N ALA A 353 11.11 0.39 -15.00
CA ALA A 353 10.16 0.79 -13.96
C ALA A 353 10.76 0.74 -12.53
N THR A 354 11.65 -0.20 -12.25
CA THR A 354 12.43 -0.23 -11.00
C THR A 354 13.41 0.94 -10.92
N ALA A 355 14.05 1.29 -12.03
CA ALA A 355 14.98 2.42 -12.14
C ALA A 355 14.32 3.80 -12.31
N ALA A 356 12.98 3.87 -12.34
CA ALA A 356 12.23 5.10 -12.57
C ALA A 356 12.60 6.24 -11.59
N THR A 357 12.63 7.47 -12.09
CA THR A 357 13.09 8.66 -11.36
C THR A 357 12.13 9.02 -10.22
N PRO A 358 12.56 9.02 -8.94
CA PRO A 358 11.69 9.39 -7.83
C PRO A 358 11.15 10.83 -7.93
N LEU A 359 9.94 11.07 -7.42
CA LEU A 359 9.24 12.36 -7.50
C LEU A 359 10.10 13.54 -7.02
N ALA A 360 10.77 13.40 -5.87
CA ALA A 360 11.64 14.44 -5.33
C ALA A 360 12.78 14.81 -6.28
N ARG A 361 13.36 13.82 -6.96
CA ARG A 361 14.43 14.04 -7.94
C ARG A 361 13.89 14.70 -9.21
N PHE A 362 12.77 14.19 -9.75
CA PHE A 362 12.13 14.76 -10.94
C PHE A 362 11.70 16.22 -10.71
N LEU A 363 11.12 16.54 -9.54
CA LEU A 363 10.77 17.90 -9.12
C LEU A 363 11.97 18.86 -9.24
N ILE A 364 13.12 18.48 -8.67
CA ILE A 364 14.31 19.32 -8.62
C ILE A 364 14.96 19.43 -10.00
N GLU A 365 15.10 18.34 -10.75
CA GLU A 365 15.69 18.35 -12.09
C GLU A 365 14.88 19.20 -13.07
N GLU A 366 13.56 19.07 -13.06
CA GLU A 366 12.65 19.84 -13.92
C GLU A 366 12.66 21.33 -13.57
N LEU A 367 12.56 21.70 -12.28
CA LEU A 367 12.65 23.11 -11.86
C LEU A 367 14.01 23.73 -12.20
N ARG A 368 15.12 23.02 -11.97
CA ARG A 368 16.47 23.52 -12.34
C ARG A 368 16.60 23.78 -13.84
N SER A 369 15.91 23.02 -14.68
CA SER A 369 15.96 23.19 -16.15
C SER A 369 15.29 24.47 -16.65
N ARG A 370 14.48 25.14 -15.81
CA ARG A 370 13.71 26.35 -16.15
C ARG A 370 14.46 27.65 -15.86
N HIS A 371 15.61 27.58 -15.18
CA HIS A 371 16.35 28.75 -14.72
C HIS A 371 17.84 28.67 -15.05
N ASP A 372 18.48 29.82 -15.19
CA ASP A 372 19.93 29.94 -15.26
C ASP A 372 20.53 29.70 -13.86
N MET A 373 21.03 28.50 -13.62
CA MET A 373 21.60 28.12 -12.32
C MET A 373 23.00 28.72 -12.08
N ASP A 374 23.65 29.29 -13.10
CA ASP A 374 24.95 29.96 -12.97
C ASP A 374 24.76 31.43 -12.50
N ALA A 375 23.67 32.07 -12.88
CA ALA A 375 23.25 33.38 -12.38
C ALA A 375 22.68 33.34 -10.94
N ALA A 376 22.92 34.40 -10.15
CA ALA A 376 22.36 34.51 -8.80
C ALA A 376 20.83 34.70 -8.83
N GLU A 377 20.35 35.47 -9.81
CA GLU A 377 18.94 35.74 -10.09
C GLU A 377 18.20 34.46 -10.47
N GLY A 378 18.80 33.58 -11.27
CA GLY A 378 18.18 32.32 -11.67
C GLY A 378 18.16 31.29 -10.54
N ARG A 379 19.19 31.22 -9.69
CA ARG A 379 19.12 30.43 -8.44
C ARG A 379 18.06 30.95 -7.47
N ALA A 380 17.88 32.26 -7.36
CA ALA A 380 16.79 32.85 -6.57
C ALA A 380 15.41 32.54 -7.15
N ALA A 381 15.26 32.59 -8.48
CA ALA A 381 14.03 32.22 -9.19
C ALA A 381 13.68 30.73 -8.99
N PHE A 382 14.67 29.84 -9.07
CA PHE A 382 14.52 28.41 -8.78
C PHE A 382 13.97 28.15 -7.36
N VAL A 383 14.55 28.81 -6.35
CA VAL A 383 14.06 28.66 -4.97
C VAL A 383 12.63 29.18 -4.86
N HIS A 384 12.32 30.33 -5.48
CA HIS A 384 10.98 30.90 -5.49
C HIS A 384 9.93 29.99 -6.16
N GLU A 385 10.23 29.42 -7.33
CA GLU A 385 9.34 28.49 -8.03
C GLU A 385 9.19 27.16 -7.26
N ALA A 386 10.21 26.70 -6.53
CA ALA A 386 10.13 25.49 -5.72
C ALA A 386 9.19 25.62 -4.50
N MET A 387 9.07 26.81 -3.89
CA MET A 387 8.29 27.03 -2.65
C MET A 387 6.85 26.48 -2.68
N PRO A 388 5.98 26.80 -3.67
CA PRO A 388 4.61 26.30 -3.71
C PRO A 388 4.51 24.79 -3.75
N PHE A 389 5.46 24.09 -4.38
CA PHE A 389 5.48 22.62 -4.42
C PHE A 389 5.92 22.05 -3.08
N VAL A 390 7.02 22.56 -2.51
CA VAL A 390 7.55 22.14 -1.19
C VAL A 390 6.50 22.32 -0.08
N ASN A 391 5.71 23.39 -0.13
CA ASN A 391 4.68 23.67 0.87
C ASN A 391 3.43 22.77 0.77
N ARG A 392 3.22 22.09 -0.36
CA ARG A 392 2.11 21.14 -0.57
C ARG A 392 2.45 19.70 -0.19
N ILE A 393 3.73 19.38 0.00
CA ILE A 393 4.17 18.05 0.46
C ILE A 393 3.68 17.82 1.90
N SER A 394 2.74 16.91 2.07
CA SER A 394 2.16 16.57 3.39
C SER A 394 3.01 15.60 4.20
N ALA A 395 3.95 14.91 3.56
CA ALA A 395 4.92 14.01 4.17
C ALA A 395 6.10 14.81 4.80
N PRO A 396 6.21 14.91 6.15
CA PRO A 396 7.12 15.84 6.80
C PRO A 396 8.61 15.51 6.61
N LEU A 397 9.01 14.23 6.64
CA LEU A 397 10.40 13.84 6.42
C LEU A 397 10.78 13.97 4.94
N LEU A 398 9.88 13.60 4.03
CA LEU A 398 10.09 13.80 2.59
C LEU A 398 10.21 15.30 2.25
N ARG A 399 9.36 16.15 2.82
CA ARG A 399 9.43 17.61 2.67
C ARG A 399 10.79 18.15 3.13
N LEU A 400 11.31 17.67 4.26
CA LEU A 400 12.64 18.04 4.76
C LEU A 400 13.77 17.66 3.78
N GLN A 401 13.71 16.46 3.18
CA GLN A 401 14.69 16.04 2.17
C GLN A 401 14.59 16.92 0.90
N VAL A 402 13.39 17.28 0.45
CA VAL A 402 13.22 18.18 -0.71
C VAL A 402 13.74 19.58 -0.40
N ILE A 403 13.50 20.14 0.80
CA ILE A 403 14.08 21.43 1.24
C ILE A 403 15.61 21.38 1.17
N LYS A 404 16.22 20.29 1.67
CA LYS A 404 17.66 20.08 1.59
C LYS A 404 18.15 20.03 0.13
N SER A 405 17.45 19.32 -0.75
CA SER A 405 17.79 19.28 -2.19
C SER A 405 17.65 20.64 -2.89
N VAL A 406 16.67 21.48 -2.50
CA VAL A 406 16.55 22.86 -2.99
C VAL A 406 17.72 23.72 -2.51
N ALA A 407 18.11 23.59 -1.24
CA ALA A 407 19.26 24.31 -0.68
C ALA A 407 20.57 23.94 -1.40
N GLU A 408 20.87 22.65 -1.52
CA GLU A 408 22.03 22.12 -2.24
C GLU A 408 22.06 22.57 -3.71
N ALA A 409 20.92 22.52 -4.42
CA ALA A 409 20.83 22.95 -5.82
C ALA A 409 20.97 24.46 -6.03
N SER A 410 20.60 25.28 -5.05
CA SER A 410 20.68 26.75 -5.11
C SER A 410 21.96 27.34 -4.50
N GLY A 411 22.81 26.51 -3.90
CA GLY A 411 24.00 26.96 -3.17
C GLY A 411 23.70 27.73 -1.88
N LEU A 412 22.47 27.62 -1.37
CA LEU A 412 22.04 28.21 -0.09
C LEU A 412 22.17 27.18 1.04
N THR A 413 22.19 27.66 2.28
CA THR A 413 22.00 26.80 3.44
C THR A 413 20.54 26.40 3.61
N GLN A 414 20.29 25.23 4.22
CA GLN A 414 18.94 24.78 4.55
C GLN A 414 18.17 25.82 5.38
N ALA A 415 18.84 26.50 6.33
CA ALA A 415 18.22 27.50 7.19
C ALA A 415 17.76 28.76 6.42
N GLU A 416 18.48 29.17 5.38
CA GLU A 416 18.07 30.29 4.50
C GLU A 416 16.84 29.92 3.68
N VAL A 417 16.79 28.69 3.15
CA VAL A 417 15.61 28.18 2.42
C VAL A 417 14.40 28.01 3.36
N GLU A 418 14.58 27.47 4.57
CA GLU A 418 13.52 27.37 5.58
C GLU A 418 12.96 28.75 5.99
N HIS A 419 13.85 29.73 6.17
CA HIS A 419 13.44 31.11 6.46
C HIS A 419 12.65 31.72 5.30
N ALA A 420 13.11 31.52 4.06
CA ALA A 420 12.43 31.98 2.86
C ALA A 420 11.06 31.30 2.63
N LEU A 421 10.91 30.04 3.09
CA LEU A 421 9.64 29.29 3.10
C LEU A 421 8.64 29.76 4.18
N GLY A 422 9.03 30.69 5.06
CA GLY A 422 8.20 31.12 6.19
C GLY A 422 8.03 30.05 7.28
N LEU A 423 8.87 29.02 7.28
CA LEU A 423 8.88 28.02 8.34
C LEU A 423 9.51 28.63 9.60
N PRO A 424 8.90 28.46 10.79
CA PRO A 424 9.51 28.93 12.02
C PRO A 424 10.80 28.15 12.25
N ALA A 425 11.94 28.83 12.18
CA ALA A 425 13.23 28.25 12.52
C ALA A 425 13.13 27.57 13.90
N PRO A 426 13.69 26.36 14.08
CA PRO A 426 13.70 25.72 15.39
C PRO A 426 14.37 26.69 16.36
N ALA A 427 13.61 27.14 17.36
CA ALA A 427 14.03 28.21 18.26
C ALA A 427 15.42 27.87 18.79
N ARG A 428 16.41 28.69 18.43
CA ARG A 428 17.76 28.56 18.99
C ARG A 428 17.57 28.54 20.49
N ARG A 429 17.96 27.44 21.14
CA ARG A 429 18.13 27.41 22.58
C ARG A 429 19.32 28.31 22.86
N ASP A 430 19.05 29.61 22.98
CA ASP A 430 20.03 30.58 23.43
C ASP A 430 20.58 30.05 24.74
N ARG A 431 21.87 29.76 24.70
CA ARG A 431 22.60 29.20 25.84
C ARG A 431 22.42 30.20 26.97
N PRO A 432 21.79 29.83 28.11
CA PRO A 432 21.46 30.81 29.13
C PRO A 432 22.75 31.51 29.57
N PRO A 433 22.74 32.85 29.73
CA PRO A 433 23.93 33.58 30.11
C PRO A 433 24.47 33.01 31.42
N ARG A 434 25.78 32.74 31.47
CA ARG A 434 26.45 32.27 32.68
C ARG A 434 26.12 33.22 33.83
N ARG A 435 25.44 32.72 34.86
CA ARG A 435 25.26 33.46 36.12
C ARG A 435 26.64 33.75 36.72
N PRO A 436 26.90 34.95 37.24
CA PRO A 436 27.98 35.19 38.17
C PRO A 436 27.78 34.36 39.44
N GLU A 437 28.88 33.98 40.10
CA GLU A 437 28.84 33.22 41.36
C GLU A 437 28.28 34.07 42.52
N PRO A 438 27.60 33.44 43.49
CA PRO A 438 27.01 34.17 44.62
C PRO A 438 28.05 34.49 45.70
N GLN A 439 28.26 35.78 45.97
CA GLN A 439 28.84 36.22 47.24
C GLN A 439 27.75 36.42 48.30
N ALA A 440 28.12 36.27 49.57
CA ALA A 440 27.19 36.04 50.67
C ALA A 440 26.32 37.26 51.08
N SER A 441 25.13 36.95 51.60
CA SER A 441 24.19 37.90 52.23
C SER A 441 24.73 38.49 53.53
N PRO A 442 24.15 39.61 54.01
CA PRO A 442 23.32 39.53 55.23
C PRO A 442 22.02 40.40 55.09
N PRO A 443 21.23 40.76 56.14
CA PRO A 443 19.92 40.13 56.34
C PRO A 443 18.69 41.08 56.42
N PHE A 444 17.50 40.48 56.29
CA PHE A 444 16.17 40.83 56.86
C PHE A 444 15.77 42.29 57.16
N ASP A 445 14.58 42.70 56.68
CA ASP A 445 13.52 43.24 57.56
C ASP A 445 12.10 43.07 56.94
N ASP A 446 11.05 43.39 57.72
CA ASP A 446 9.74 42.72 57.74
C ASP A 446 8.51 43.42 57.08
N THR A 447 7.52 42.61 56.65
CA THR A 447 6.05 42.91 56.51
C THR A 447 5.53 43.96 55.48
N PRO A 448 4.19 44.06 55.20
CA PRO A 448 3.20 43.01 54.90
C PRO A 448 2.29 43.27 53.65
N HIS A 449 1.41 42.29 53.35
CA HIS A 449 0.28 42.25 52.38
C HIS A 449 -0.65 43.49 52.30
N PRO A 450 -1.48 43.68 51.23
CA PRO A 450 -2.35 42.69 50.54
C PRO A 450 -2.20 42.71 48.98
N ALA A 451 -3.08 42.27 48.06
CA ALA A 451 -4.48 41.79 48.14
C ALA A 451 -4.90 40.78 47.01
N PHE A 452 -6.18 40.38 47.08
CA PHE A 452 -6.99 39.51 46.21
C PHE A 452 -7.10 39.86 44.70
N ALA A 453 -7.17 38.83 43.85
CA ALA A 453 -8.41 38.44 43.13
C ALA A 453 -8.21 37.20 42.23
N GLY A 454 -8.95 36.11 42.48
CA GLY A 454 -8.89 34.89 41.66
C GLY A 454 -9.90 34.87 40.50
N LYS A 455 -9.59 34.13 39.41
CA LYS A 455 -10.57 33.66 38.43
C LYS A 455 -10.35 32.19 38.05
N ARG A 456 -11.46 31.49 37.87
CA ARG A 456 -11.59 30.03 37.78
C ARG A 456 -10.95 29.45 36.50
N ARG A 457 -10.26 28.30 36.63
CA ARG A 457 -10.01 27.38 35.50
C ARG A 457 -11.33 26.70 35.09
N ARG A 458 -11.54 26.53 33.78
CA ARG A 458 -12.51 25.56 33.24
C ARG A 458 -11.80 24.23 33.02
N GLU A 459 -12.42 23.14 33.43
CA GLU A 459 -12.00 21.79 33.06
C GLU A 459 -12.36 21.52 31.60
N GLY A 460 -11.39 21.05 30.82
CA GLY A 460 -11.58 20.57 29.45
C GLY A 460 -11.46 19.05 29.44
N THR A 461 -12.49 18.36 28.95
CA THR A 461 -12.55 16.89 28.91
C THR A 461 -11.54 16.33 27.92
N PHE A 462 -10.59 15.54 28.43
CA PHE A 462 -9.58 14.87 27.62
C PHE A 462 -10.18 13.62 26.96
N ARG A 463 -10.40 13.65 25.63
CA ARG A 463 -10.68 12.43 24.86
C ARG A 463 -9.34 11.77 24.48
N PRO A 464 -9.14 10.46 24.74
CA PRO A 464 -7.94 9.76 24.27
C PRO A 464 -7.95 9.68 22.73
N ARG A 465 -6.77 9.87 22.11
CA ARG A 465 -6.57 9.59 20.69
C ARG A 465 -6.56 8.06 20.46
N PRO A 466 -7.09 7.55 19.34
CA PRO A 466 -6.90 6.15 18.97
C PRO A 466 -5.41 5.86 18.73
N ALA A 467 -4.95 4.70 19.16
CA ALA A 467 -3.57 4.27 18.99
C ALA A 467 -3.23 4.07 17.50
N GLY A 468 -2.06 4.54 17.07
CA GLY A 468 -1.55 4.28 15.72
C GLY A 468 -1.19 2.81 15.52
N ARG A 469 -1.24 2.33 14.27
CA ARG A 469 -0.78 0.98 13.89
C ARG A 469 0.64 0.74 14.42
N ARG A 470 0.80 -0.28 15.27
CA ARG A 470 2.12 -0.75 15.72
C ARG A 470 2.79 -1.52 14.59
N LYS A 471 4.11 -1.35 14.43
CA LYS A 471 4.91 -2.20 13.53
C LYS A 471 4.86 -3.66 14.05
N PRO A 472 4.92 -4.66 13.17
CA PRO A 472 5.03 -6.05 13.59
C PRO A 472 6.35 -6.28 14.37
N PRO A 473 6.40 -7.23 15.32
CA PRO A 473 7.60 -7.52 16.08
C PRO A 473 8.72 -8.08 15.20
N SER A 474 9.97 -7.78 15.56
CA SER A 474 11.15 -8.46 14.98
C SER A 474 11.21 -9.93 15.44
N THR A 475 12.07 -10.75 14.82
CA THR A 475 12.29 -12.14 15.27
C THR A 475 12.69 -12.19 16.76
N ALA A 476 13.58 -11.29 17.19
CA ALA A 476 13.95 -11.12 18.60
C ALA A 476 12.78 -10.64 19.47
N GLY A 477 11.93 -9.72 18.98
CA GLY A 477 10.72 -9.28 19.70
C GLY A 477 9.67 -10.38 19.85
N THR A 478 9.54 -11.27 18.87
CA THR A 478 8.69 -12.47 18.96
C THR A 478 9.24 -13.45 19.99
N LEU A 479 10.54 -13.77 19.94
CA LEU A 479 11.18 -14.64 20.94
C LEU A 479 11.11 -14.07 22.35
N LEU A 480 11.30 -12.77 22.54
CA LEU A 480 11.16 -12.11 23.85
C LEU A 480 9.73 -12.25 24.40
N ARG A 481 8.70 -12.14 23.56
CA ARG A 481 7.31 -12.38 23.97
C ARG A 481 7.09 -13.82 24.47
N LEU A 482 7.60 -14.81 23.72
CA LEU A 482 7.49 -16.23 24.06
C LEU A 482 8.24 -16.55 25.36
N VAL A 483 9.46 -16.04 25.51
CA VAL A 483 10.29 -16.22 26.72
C VAL A 483 9.67 -15.51 27.94
N LEU A 484 9.07 -14.33 27.79
CA LEU A 484 8.39 -13.66 28.90
C LEU A 484 7.18 -14.47 29.42
N GLN A 485 6.51 -15.26 28.56
CA GLN A 485 5.44 -16.17 28.97
C GLN A 485 5.95 -17.53 29.46
N HIS A 486 7.02 -18.05 28.85
CA HIS A 486 7.65 -19.33 29.18
C HIS A 486 9.16 -19.14 29.48
N PRO A 487 9.54 -18.61 30.66
CA PRO A 487 10.93 -18.20 30.92
C PRO A 487 11.95 -19.34 30.84
N THR A 488 11.55 -20.58 31.11
CA THR A 488 12.40 -21.77 30.96
C THR A 488 12.89 -21.99 29.53
N TRP A 489 12.20 -21.47 28.51
CA TRP A 489 12.57 -21.68 27.11
C TRP A 489 13.79 -20.85 26.68
N ALA A 490 14.17 -19.81 27.43
CA ALA A 490 15.45 -19.12 27.19
C ALA A 490 16.65 -20.08 27.27
N ALA A 491 16.58 -21.15 28.08
CA ALA A 491 17.63 -22.18 28.13
C ALA A 491 17.77 -23.03 26.84
N ARG A 492 16.79 -22.96 25.90
CA ARG A 492 16.86 -23.59 24.57
C ARG A 492 17.50 -22.68 23.52
N MET A 493 17.76 -21.41 23.84
CA MET A 493 18.16 -20.41 22.86
C MET A 493 19.69 -20.37 22.67
N PRO A 494 20.18 -20.43 21.42
CA PRO A 494 21.60 -20.23 21.11
C PRO A 494 21.94 -18.74 21.25
N VAL A 495 22.62 -18.37 22.35
CA VAL A 495 22.93 -16.96 22.70
C VAL A 495 23.70 -16.24 21.59
N ASP A 496 24.60 -16.92 20.89
CA ASP A 496 25.43 -16.38 19.81
C ASP A 496 24.62 -15.95 18.56
N LEU A 497 23.35 -16.39 18.43
CA LEU A 497 22.47 -16.02 17.33
C LEU A 497 21.49 -14.87 17.68
N ILE A 498 21.56 -14.33 18.90
CA ILE A 498 20.63 -13.29 19.35
C ILE A 498 21.18 -11.89 19.02
N PRO A 499 20.41 -11.02 18.34
CA PRO A 499 20.91 -9.70 17.93
C PRO A 499 21.20 -8.76 19.11
N SER A 500 22.47 -8.55 19.42
CA SER A 500 22.96 -7.68 20.50
C SER A 500 22.86 -6.17 20.21
N ASP A 501 22.40 -5.79 19.02
CA ASP A 501 22.15 -4.42 18.57
C ASP A 501 20.72 -3.93 18.85
N SER A 502 19.83 -4.81 19.31
CA SER A 502 18.40 -4.53 19.54
C SER A 502 18.05 -4.53 21.04
N PRO A 503 17.16 -3.62 21.52
CA PRO A 503 16.69 -3.64 22.90
C PRO A 503 16.04 -4.97 23.29
N GLU A 504 15.29 -5.59 22.37
CA GLU A 504 14.66 -6.89 22.57
C GLU A 504 15.66 -8.04 22.66
N GLY A 505 16.70 -8.05 21.82
CA GLY A 505 17.76 -9.06 21.86
C GLY A 505 18.66 -8.92 23.09
N LEU A 506 18.99 -7.70 23.50
CA LEU A 506 19.69 -7.44 24.76
C LEU A 506 18.87 -7.89 25.99
N ALA A 507 17.54 -7.71 25.96
CA ALA A 507 16.67 -8.22 27.02
C ALA A 507 16.59 -9.76 27.03
N LEU A 508 16.62 -10.43 25.87
CA LEU A 508 16.70 -11.88 25.77
C LEU A 508 18.02 -12.43 26.33
N ILE A 509 19.17 -11.84 25.95
CA ILE A 509 20.49 -12.22 26.46
C ILE A 509 20.51 -12.11 28.00
N ALA A 510 20.00 -11.01 28.56
CA ALA A 510 19.93 -10.83 30.00
C ALA A 510 19.06 -11.88 30.75
N ILE A 511 18.03 -12.44 30.09
CA ILE A 511 17.24 -13.57 30.65
C ILE A 511 18.03 -14.89 30.54
N ILE A 512 18.79 -15.09 29.47
CA ILE A 512 19.62 -16.29 29.28
C ILE A 512 20.78 -16.30 30.29
N ASP A 513 21.43 -15.16 30.51
CA ASP A 513 22.50 -15.02 31.50
C ASP A 513 21.98 -15.34 32.92
N LEU A 514 20.79 -14.84 33.27
CA LEU A 514 20.12 -15.11 34.55
C LEU A 514 19.95 -16.61 34.81
N LEU A 515 19.48 -17.37 33.81
CA LEU A 515 19.32 -18.83 33.90
C LEU A 515 20.67 -19.55 33.92
N SER A 516 21.64 -19.07 33.14
CA SER A 516 22.97 -19.66 33.03
C SER A 516 23.78 -19.55 34.32
N LEU A 517 23.49 -18.53 35.14
CA LEU A 517 24.02 -18.37 36.50
C LEU A 517 23.35 -19.27 37.54
N GLY A 518 22.39 -20.10 37.14
CA GLY A 518 21.67 -21.03 38.03
C GLY A 518 20.69 -20.35 38.99
N GLU A 519 20.33 -19.09 38.75
CA GLU A 519 19.37 -18.37 39.59
C GLU A 519 17.95 -18.89 39.33
N PRO A 520 17.16 -19.20 40.37
CA PRO A 520 15.82 -19.73 40.19
C PRO A 520 14.90 -18.69 39.54
N ILE A 521 14.16 -19.12 38.52
CA ILE A 521 13.08 -18.34 37.91
C ILE A 521 12.10 -17.95 39.03
N PRO A 522 11.74 -16.65 39.17
CA PRO A 522 10.80 -16.22 40.20
C PRO A 522 9.46 -16.94 40.07
N ALA A 523 9.00 -17.60 41.14
CA ALA A 523 7.78 -18.42 41.15
C ALA A 523 6.46 -17.62 40.91
N GLY A 524 6.52 -16.30 40.76
CA GLY A 524 5.39 -15.43 40.45
C GLY A 524 5.15 -15.15 38.96
N GLY A 525 5.76 -15.93 38.06
CA GLY A 525 5.55 -15.81 36.61
C GLY A 525 6.01 -14.47 36.01
N LEU A 526 5.36 -14.06 34.91
CA LEU A 526 5.68 -12.86 34.13
C LEU A 526 5.88 -11.59 35.01
N GLY A 527 4.98 -11.36 35.98
CA GLY A 527 5.06 -10.19 36.86
C GLY A 527 6.32 -10.17 37.73
N ALA A 528 6.72 -11.32 38.27
CA ALA A 528 7.92 -11.43 39.10
C ALA A 528 9.23 -11.40 38.28
N LEU A 529 9.19 -11.77 37.00
CA LEU A 529 10.30 -11.58 36.08
C LEU A 529 10.50 -10.08 35.75
N ILE A 530 9.42 -9.36 35.43
CA ILE A 530 9.48 -7.90 35.16
C ILE A 530 9.97 -7.13 36.39
N GLU A 531 9.47 -7.47 37.58
CA GLU A 531 9.90 -6.87 38.85
C GLU A 531 11.43 -6.94 39.02
N ARG A 532 12.03 -8.11 38.72
CA ARG A 532 13.47 -8.34 38.84
C ARG A 532 14.29 -7.47 37.89
N PHE A 533 13.79 -7.24 36.67
CA PHE A 533 14.49 -6.42 35.68
C PHE A 533 14.14 -4.92 35.74
N ARG A 534 13.23 -4.48 36.63
CA ARG A 534 12.75 -3.08 36.70
C ARG A 534 13.88 -2.05 36.69
N ASP A 535 14.87 -2.22 37.56
CA ASP A 535 15.97 -1.27 37.76
C ASP A 535 17.19 -1.56 36.87
N THR A 536 17.02 -2.40 35.84
CA THR A 536 18.06 -2.74 34.86
C THR A 536 17.83 -1.98 33.53
N PRO A 537 18.85 -1.88 32.65
CA PRO A 537 18.68 -1.31 31.31
C PRO A 537 17.61 -1.99 30.44
N HIS A 538 17.15 -3.20 30.81
CA HIS A 538 16.18 -3.99 30.05
C HIS A 538 14.74 -3.83 30.57
N GLY A 539 14.55 -3.24 31.76
CA GLY A 539 13.27 -3.18 32.47
C GLY A 539 12.15 -2.46 31.70
N GLU A 540 12.47 -1.36 31.02
CA GLU A 540 11.52 -0.63 30.17
C GLU A 540 11.06 -1.48 28.97
N THR A 541 12.00 -2.17 28.32
CA THR A 541 11.70 -3.05 27.17
C THR A 541 10.84 -4.23 27.59
N MET A 542 11.20 -4.92 28.69
CA MET A 542 10.40 -6.04 29.21
C MET A 542 9.00 -5.59 29.65
N SER A 543 8.88 -4.44 30.34
CA SER A 543 7.59 -3.89 30.76
C SER A 543 6.70 -3.52 29.58
N ARG A 544 7.28 -2.92 28.53
CA ARG A 544 6.56 -2.60 27.28
C ARG A 544 6.05 -3.87 26.60
N VAL A 545 6.91 -4.87 26.41
CA VAL A 545 6.54 -6.11 25.72
C VAL A 545 5.53 -6.92 26.55
N ALA A 546 5.67 -6.94 27.88
CA ALA A 546 4.69 -7.56 28.76
C ALA A 546 3.31 -6.89 28.70
N ALA A 547 3.25 -5.56 28.61
CA ALA A 547 2.00 -4.83 28.42
C ALA A 547 1.31 -5.12 27.07
N GLU A 548 2.02 -5.70 26.10
CA GLU A 548 1.46 -6.19 24.82
C GLU A 548 0.88 -7.61 24.93
N LEU A 549 1.13 -8.33 26.03
CA LEU A 549 0.72 -9.73 26.23
C LEU A 549 -0.52 -9.91 27.12
N VAL A 550 -1.00 -8.84 27.77
CA VAL A 550 -2.07 -8.90 28.78
C VAL A 550 -3.42 -9.41 28.24
N ASP A 551 -3.69 -9.24 26.94
CA ASP A 551 -4.94 -9.64 26.29
C ASP A 551 -4.80 -10.88 25.36
N ALA A 552 -3.66 -11.60 25.41
CA ALA A 552 -3.31 -12.61 24.43
C ALA A 552 -3.35 -14.05 24.99
N GLU A 553 -4.48 -14.74 24.82
CA GLU A 553 -4.59 -16.19 25.02
C GLU A 553 -4.00 -16.97 23.83
N PHE A 554 -2.94 -17.74 24.08
CA PHE A 554 -2.28 -18.60 23.11
C PHE A 554 -2.66 -20.08 23.30
N ASP A 555 -2.65 -20.84 22.20
CA ASP A 555 -2.79 -22.30 22.20
C ASP A 555 -1.39 -22.92 22.35
N GLU A 556 -1.15 -23.62 23.45
CA GLU A 556 0.18 -24.10 23.89
C GLU A 556 0.87 -24.98 22.83
N ALA A 557 0.10 -25.72 22.02
CA ALA A 557 0.63 -26.51 20.90
C ALA A 557 1.15 -25.67 19.71
N VAL A 558 0.70 -24.42 19.58
CA VAL A 558 1.15 -23.47 18.55
C VAL A 558 2.34 -22.64 19.03
N VAL A 559 2.45 -22.39 20.33
CA VAL A 559 3.53 -21.58 20.93
C VAL A 559 4.90 -22.23 20.73
N GLU A 560 5.01 -23.56 20.88
CA GLU A 560 6.27 -24.29 20.68
C GLU A 560 6.72 -24.32 19.20
N ILE A 561 5.79 -24.48 18.25
CA ILE A 561 6.08 -24.41 16.81
C ILE A 561 6.61 -23.01 16.44
N LEU A 562 5.94 -21.96 16.94
CA LEU A 562 6.36 -20.58 16.70
C LEU A 562 7.74 -20.25 17.32
N PHE A 563 8.08 -20.87 18.44
CA PHE A 563 9.40 -20.76 19.06
C PHE A 563 10.49 -21.40 18.19
N GLU A 564 10.31 -22.65 17.79
CA GLU A 564 11.24 -23.38 16.93
C GLU A 564 11.45 -22.69 15.57
N ASP A 565 10.38 -22.23 14.92
CA ASP A 565 10.50 -21.49 13.65
C ASP A 565 11.15 -20.11 13.82
N SER A 566 10.97 -19.45 14.97
CA SER A 566 11.69 -18.21 15.27
C SER A 566 13.19 -18.44 15.50
N LEU A 567 13.57 -19.56 16.11
CA LEU A 567 14.98 -19.97 16.25
C LEU A 567 15.61 -20.33 14.89
N ARG A 568 14.91 -21.12 14.07
CA ARG A 568 15.33 -21.43 12.68
C ARG A 568 15.53 -20.17 11.85
N LYS A 569 14.65 -19.17 12.03
CA LYS A 569 14.77 -17.88 11.36
C LYS A 569 16.01 -17.09 11.81
N LEU A 570 16.31 -17.02 13.12
CA LEU A 570 17.57 -16.42 13.59
C LEU A 570 18.81 -17.12 13.00
N HIS A 571 18.80 -18.46 12.92
CA HIS A 571 19.90 -19.22 12.31
C HIS A 571 20.04 -18.93 10.81
N ALA A 572 18.94 -18.90 10.07
CA ALA A 572 18.93 -18.55 8.65
C ALA A 572 19.38 -17.10 8.37
N ASP A 573 18.94 -16.15 9.21
CA ASP A 573 19.33 -14.73 9.14
C ASP A 573 20.84 -14.56 9.45
N SER A 574 21.36 -15.28 10.46
CA SER A 574 22.79 -15.30 10.81
C SER A 574 23.66 -15.84 9.67
N LEU A 575 23.31 -17.01 9.11
CA LEU A 575 24.01 -17.58 7.95
C LEU A 575 23.95 -16.66 6.73
N ALA A 576 22.81 -16.00 6.49
CA ALA A 576 22.68 -15.05 5.39
C ALA A 576 23.62 -13.84 5.56
N ASN A 577 23.78 -13.33 6.78
CA ASN A 577 24.70 -12.26 7.10
C ASN A 577 26.17 -12.67 6.97
N GLU A 578 26.56 -13.86 7.47
CA GLU A 578 27.94 -14.37 7.34
C GLU A 578 28.31 -14.60 5.86
N ILE A 579 27.41 -15.19 5.08
CA ILE A 579 27.56 -15.34 3.62
C ILE A 579 27.67 -13.97 2.93
N ALA A 580 26.83 -12.99 3.29
CA ALA A 580 26.87 -11.65 2.69
C ALA A 580 28.21 -10.93 2.97
N ASN A 581 28.73 -11.05 4.19
CA ASN A 581 30.02 -10.50 4.59
C ASN A 581 31.18 -11.15 3.82
N LEU A 582 31.23 -12.49 3.72
CA LEU A 582 32.26 -13.19 2.94
C LEU A 582 32.19 -12.85 1.45
N LEU A 583 30.98 -12.75 0.87
CA LEU A 583 30.79 -12.31 -0.52
C LEU A 583 31.12 -10.83 -0.73
N GLN A 584 31.07 -9.98 0.29
CA GLN A 584 31.57 -8.61 0.22
C GLN A 584 33.10 -8.58 0.26
N GLN A 585 33.72 -9.32 1.19
CA GLN A 585 35.18 -9.46 1.28
C GLN A 585 35.79 -10.03 -0.01
N ASP A 586 35.13 -11.00 -0.66
CA ASP A 586 35.57 -11.54 -1.96
C ASP A 586 35.59 -10.47 -3.06
N ARG A 587 34.62 -9.55 -3.06
CA ARG A 587 34.52 -8.46 -4.04
C ARG A 587 35.51 -7.32 -3.78
N GLU A 588 35.87 -7.07 -2.53
CA GLU A 588 36.77 -5.98 -2.13
C GLU A 588 38.24 -6.38 -2.16
N HIS A 589 38.56 -7.60 -1.70
CA HIS A 589 39.94 -8.06 -1.46
C HIS A 589 40.24 -9.49 -1.95
N GLY A 590 39.22 -10.28 -2.29
CA GLY A 590 39.33 -11.69 -2.65
C GLY A 590 39.46 -12.61 -1.43
N LEU A 591 38.75 -13.73 -1.42
CA LEU A 591 38.81 -14.69 -0.32
C LEU A 591 40.04 -15.60 -0.40
N ASP A 592 40.70 -15.78 0.75
CA ASP A 592 41.78 -16.74 0.92
C ASP A 592 41.28 -18.20 0.89
N ALA A 593 42.13 -19.17 1.23
CA ALA A 593 41.73 -20.57 1.24
C ALA A 593 40.72 -20.90 2.36
N ALA A 594 40.82 -20.22 3.51
CA ALA A 594 39.96 -20.46 4.67
C ALA A 594 38.56 -19.83 4.45
N GLY A 595 38.51 -18.59 3.97
CA GLY A 595 37.27 -17.89 3.64
C GLY A 595 36.47 -18.59 2.53
N ARG A 596 37.14 -19.15 1.51
CA ARG A 596 36.47 -19.97 0.50
C ARG A 596 35.95 -21.30 1.04
N HIS A 597 36.66 -21.94 1.97
CA HIS A 597 36.19 -23.14 2.65
C HIS A 597 34.95 -22.84 3.49
N ARG A 598 35.02 -21.79 4.34
CA ARG A 598 33.92 -21.35 5.21
C ARG A 598 32.67 -20.94 4.41
N LEU A 599 32.84 -20.21 3.30
CA LEU A 599 31.73 -19.89 2.40
C LEU A 599 31.08 -21.16 1.82
N GLY A 600 31.87 -22.18 1.49
CA GLY A 600 31.37 -23.49 1.06
C GLY A 600 30.55 -24.22 2.12
N GLU A 601 31.03 -24.24 3.38
CA GLU A 601 30.32 -24.81 4.53
C GLU A 601 28.98 -24.10 4.76
N LEU A 602 28.97 -22.77 4.84
CA LEU A 602 27.77 -21.97 5.07
C LEU A 602 26.70 -22.17 3.99
N LEU A 603 27.10 -22.34 2.73
CA LEU A 603 26.19 -22.63 1.62
C LEU A 603 25.59 -24.03 1.69
N LEU A 604 26.32 -25.01 2.27
CA LEU A 604 25.80 -26.35 2.56
C LEU A 604 24.83 -26.31 3.75
N GLU A 605 25.22 -25.68 4.86
CA GLU A 605 24.40 -25.55 6.08
C GLU A 605 23.06 -24.84 5.77
N LYS A 606 23.10 -23.75 4.99
CA LYS A 606 21.90 -23.05 4.49
C LYS A 606 21.00 -23.94 3.63
N ARG A 607 21.58 -24.86 2.85
CA ARG A 607 20.84 -25.83 2.03
C ARG A 607 20.22 -26.94 2.90
N GLU A 608 20.89 -27.37 3.95
CA GLU A 608 20.37 -28.36 4.90
C GLU A 608 19.20 -27.80 5.71
N LEU A 609 19.32 -26.60 6.27
CA LEU A 609 18.21 -25.87 6.91
C LEU A 609 17.00 -25.73 5.97
N SER A 610 17.23 -25.33 4.71
CA SER A 610 16.16 -25.20 3.71
C SER A 610 15.54 -26.55 3.28
N ASN A 611 16.19 -27.68 3.54
CA ASN A 611 15.64 -29.01 3.28
C ASN A 611 14.98 -29.62 4.51
N ALA A 612 15.45 -29.30 5.72
CA ALA A 612 14.81 -29.71 6.97
C ALA A 612 13.35 -29.19 7.06
N SER A 613 13.09 -27.95 6.63
CA SER A 613 11.72 -27.41 6.50
C SER A 613 10.81 -28.25 5.61
N LYS A 614 11.34 -28.95 4.58
CA LYS A 614 10.52 -29.81 3.71
C LYS A 614 10.22 -31.19 4.29
N VAL A 615 10.90 -31.58 5.37
CA VAL A 615 10.75 -32.89 6.00
C VAL A 615 9.80 -32.82 7.20
N SER A 616 9.65 -31.65 7.86
CA SER A 616 8.57 -31.42 8.83
C SER A 616 7.23 -31.03 8.20
N ASP A 617 7.17 -30.86 6.88
CA ASP A 617 5.96 -30.58 6.09
C ASP A 617 5.27 -31.88 5.56
N LEU A 618 5.70 -33.05 6.07
CA LEU A 618 5.12 -34.38 5.82
C LEU A 618 4.52 -34.97 7.11
#